data_AF-A0A814F1M9-F1
#
_entry.id   AF-A0A814F1M9-F1
#
_cell.length_a   1.000
_cell.length_b   1.000
_cell.length_c   1.000
_cell.angle_alpha   90.00
_cell.angle_beta   90.00
_cell.angle_gamma   90.00
#
_symmetry.space_group_name_H-M   'P 1'
#
loop_
_entity.id
_entity.type
_entity.pdbx_description
1 polymer ?
#
loop_
_entity_poly.entity_id
_entity_poly.type
_entity_poly.pdbx_seq_one_letter_code
_entity_poly.pdbx_strand_id
1 'polypeptide(L)' 'MINESAKTTHDRLDDYTAGCGPAQRSFPLAFCSWIDDDNLLDVSENETVLTHSRSLSESVAGVVNSICRSLLRNTS' A
#
# COMPACT_ATOMS: atom_id res chain seq x y z
N MET A 1 12.99 0.27 13.09
CA MET A 1 12.52 1.35 13.99
C MET A 1 11.32 2.14 13.44
N ILE A 2 10.94 2.02 12.16
CA ILE A 2 9.92 2.91 11.54
C ILE A 2 8.46 2.41 11.71
N ASN A 3 8.22 1.11 11.93
CA ASN A 3 6.86 0.52 11.91
C ASN A 3 6.34 0.02 13.28
N GLU A 4 7.06 0.30 14.37
CA GLU A 4 6.65 -0.13 15.72
C GLU A 4 5.32 0.48 16.15
N SER A 5 5.01 1.71 15.72
CA SER A 5 3.74 2.37 16.05
C SER A 5 2.54 1.72 15.36
N ALA A 6 2.68 1.35 14.09
CA ALA A 6 1.64 0.64 13.34
C ALA A 6 1.39 -0.74 13.98
N LYS A 7 2.46 -1.47 14.29
CA LYS A 7 2.38 -2.77 14.96
C LYS A 7 1.76 -2.67 16.36
N THR A 8 2.21 -1.73 17.18
CA THR A 8 1.63 -1.51 18.52
C THR A 8 0.14 -1.19 18.44
N THR A 9 -0.28 -0.42 17.44
CA THR A 9 -1.70 -0.11 17.24
C THR A 9 -2.48 -1.32 16.76
N HIS A 10 -1.90 -2.15 15.88
CA HIS A 10 -2.45 -3.42 15.43
C HIS A 10 -2.74 -4.34 16.61
N ASP A 11 -1.73 -4.58 17.45
CA ASP A 11 -1.81 -5.44 18.63
C ASP A 11 -2.83 -4.92 19.65
N ARG A 12 -2.92 -3.59 19.83
CA ARG A 12 -3.88 -2.96 20.77
C ARG A 12 -5.33 -3.00 20.32
N LEU A 13 -5.57 -3.22 19.03
CA LEU A 13 -6.89 -3.24 18.43
C LEU A 13 -7.29 -4.64 18.00
N ASP A 14 -6.72 -5.68 18.61
CA ASP A 14 -7.02 -7.09 18.29
C ASP A 14 -6.97 -7.37 16.77
N ASP A 15 -5.95 -6.83 16.11
CA ASP A 15 -5.68 -6.95 14.67
C ASP A 15 -6.73 -6.31 13.74
N TYR A 16 -7.68 -5.52 14.27
CA TYR A 16 -8.74 -4.84 13.51
C TYR A 16 -8.28 -3.57 12.78
N THR A 17 -7.11 -3.62 12.13
CA THR A 17 -6.54 -2.47 11.40
C THR A 17 -6.46 -2.70 9.89
N ALA A 18 -7.33 -3.54 9.32
CA ALA A 18 -7.42 -3.77 7.87
C ALA A 18 -8.12 -2.64 7.10
N GLY A 19 -7.99 -1.39 7.56
CA GLY A 19 -8.66 -0.24 6.98
C GLY A 19 -8.23 0.04 5.53
N CYS A 20 -9.05 0.80 4.82
CA CYS A 20 -8.79 1.20 3.42
C CYS A 20 -7.83 2.40 3.28
N GLY A 21 -7.36 2.97 4.38
CA GLY A 21 -6.53 4.17 4.39
C GLY A 21 -5.30 4.11 3.46
N PRO A 22 -4.53 3.01 3.41
CA PRO A 22 -3.39 2.88 2.51
C PRO A 22 -3.81 2.91 1.05
N ALA A 23 -4.85 2.17 0.68
CA ALA A 23 -5.38 2.16 -0.68
C ALA A 23 -5.90 3.53 -1.13
N GLN A 24 -6.50 4.31 -0.21
CA GLN A 24 -7.00 5.64 -0.51
C GLN A 24 -5.91 6.67 -0.82
N ARG A 25 -4.71 6.51 -0.24
CA ARG A 25 -3.66 7.55 -0.29
C ARG A 25 -2.40 7.17 -1.06
N SER A 26 -2.18 5.88 -1.33
CA SER A 26 -0.94 5.38 -1.91
C SER A 26 -0.88 5.53 -3.44
N PHE A 27 -2.00 5.85 -4.10
CA PHE A 27 -2.10 6.03 -5.56
C PHE A 27 -1.02 6.94 -6.21
N PRO A 28 -0.42 7.95 -5.53
CA PRO A 28 0.69 8.72 -6.12
C PRO A 28 1.91 7.87 -6.46
N LEU A 29 2.12 6.69 -5.85
CA LEU A 29 3.19 5.77 -6.22
C LEU A 29 3.05 5.31 -7.68
N ALA A 30 1.82 5.16 -8.17
CA ALA A 30 1.55 4.87 -9.58
C ALA A 30 2.04 5.96 -10.54
N PHE A 31 2.34 7.18 -10.08
CA PHE A 31 2.85 8.27 -10.91
C PHE A 31 4.39 8.38 -10.87
N CYS A 32 5.05 7.67 -9.95
CA CYS A 32 6.51 7.70 -9.84
C CYS A 32 7.17 6.93 -10.99
N SER A 33 7.67 7.66 -12.00
CA SER A 33 8.31 7.08 -13.19
C SER A 33 9.60 6.31 -12.90
N TRP A 34 10.22 6.53 -11.75
CA TRP A 34 11.42 5.82 -11.30
C TRP A 34 11.12 4.49 -10.61
N ILE A 35 9.84 4.18 -10.37
CA ILE A 35 9.40 2.87 -9.89
C ILE A 35 8.98 2.05 -11.10
N ASP A 36 9.72 0.96 -11.35
CA ASP A 36 9.40 -0.01 -12.39
C ASP A 36 8.07 -0.71 -12.08
N ASP A 37 7.35 -1.10 -13.13
CA ASP A 37 6.02 -1.69 -13.00
C ASP A 37 6.08 -3.03 -12.21
N ASP A 38 7.14 -3.83 -12.41
CA ASP A 38 7.39 -5.07 -11.66
C ASP A 38 7.63 -4.85 -10.16
N ASN A 39 8.07 -3.65 -9.77
CA ASN A 39 8.37 -3.28 -8.38
C ASN A 39 7.21 -2.51 -7.72
N LEU A 40 6.21 -2.07 -8.49
CA LEU A 40 5.17 -1.16 -7.98
C LEU A 40 4.33 -1.81 -6.87
N LEU A 41 4.06 -3.12 -6.99
CA LEU A 41 3.34 -3.88 -5.97
C LEU A 41 4.13 -3.84 -4.65
N ASP A 42 5.36 -4.30 -4.67
CA ASP A 42 6.23 -4.38 -3.49
C ASP A 42 6.45 -3.00 -2.82
N VAL A 43 6.63 -1.94 -3.61
CA VAL A 43 6.76 -0.59 -3.04
C VAL A 43 5.46 -0.13 -2.36
N SER A 44 4.31 -0.47 -2.92
CA SER A 44 3.00 -0.13 -2.33
C SER A 44 2.75 -0.89 -1.03
N GLU A 45 3.12 -2.16 -0.98
CA GLU A 45 3.05 -2.96 0.24
C GLU A 45 3.97 -2.38 1.32
N ASN A 46 5.22 -2.05 0.96
CA ASN A 46 6.18 -1.43 1.88
C ASN A 46 5.73 -0.05 2.42
N GLU A 47 5.07 0.79 1.59
CA GLU A 47 4.43 2.02 2.10
C GLU A 47 3.33 1.71 3.11
N THR A 48 2.55 0.67 2.85
CA THR A 48 1.39 0.34 3.66
C THR A 48 1.81 -0.05 5.09
N VAL A 49 2.89 -0.83 5.23
CA VAL A 49 3.42 -1.29 6.54
C VAL A 49 3.79 -0.12 7.46
N LEU A 50 4.05 1.08 6.92
CA LEU A 50 4.30 2.27 7.74
C LEU A 50 3.11 2.65 8.65
N THR A 51 1.90 2.23 8.29
CA THR A 51 0.67 2.64 9.00
C THR A 51 -0.30 1.50 9.29
N HIS A 52 -0.25 0.40 8.55
CA HIS A 52 -1.15 -0.74 8.66
C HIS A 52 -0.32 -2.02 8.65
N SER A 53 -0.47 -2.88 9.66
CA SER A 53 0.32 -4.11 9.80
C SER A 53 -0.40 -5.38 9.32
N ARG A 54 -1.50 -5.22 8.57
CA ARG A 54 -2.33 -6.34 8.09
C ARG A 54 -2.16 -6.53 6.58
N SER A 55 -1.83 -7.76 6.19
CA SER A 55 -1.60 -8.15 4.79
C SER A 55 -2.73 -7.76 3.82
N LEU A 56 -3.99 -7.79 4.27
CA LEU A 56 -5.11 -7.36 3.43
C LEU A 56 -5.00 -5.89 3.00
N SER A 57 -4.55 -5.00 3.89
CA SER A 57 -4.37 -3.59 3.55
C SER A 57 -3.24 -3.39 2.54
N GLU A 58 -2.16 -4.16 2.69
CA GLU A 58 -0.99 -4.15 1.78
C GLU A 58 -1.40 -4.56 0.37
N SER A 59 -2.03 -5.74 0.23
CA SER A 59 -2.45 -6.25 -1.08
C SER A 59 -3.43 -5.32 -1.79
N VAL A 60 -4.40 -4.73 -1.06
CA VAL A 60 -5.37 -3.82 -1.67
C VAL A 60 -4.71 -2.51 -2.12
N ALA A 61 -3.77 -1.95 -1.35
CA ALA A 61 -3.02 -0.77 -1.77
C ALA A 61 -2.18 -1.04 -3.02
N GLY A 62 -1.51 -2.20 -3.07
CA GLY A 62 -0.78 -2.66 -4.24
C GLY A 62 -1.65 -2.77 -5.49
N VAL A 63 -2.81 -3.42 -5.37
CA VAL A 63 -3.78 -3.53 -6.49
C VAL A 63 -4.26 -2.17 -6.97
N VAL A 64 -4.58 -1.23 -6.06
CA VAL A 64 -5.01 0.12 -6.45
C VAL A 64 -3.91 0.83 -7.24
N ASN A 65 -2.66 0.78 -6.78
CA ASN A 65 -1.54 1.38 -7.50
C ASN A 65 -1.31 0.76 -8.88
N SER A 66 -1.38 -0.56 -8.99
CA SER A 66 -1.27 -1.26 -10.27
C SER A 66 -2.38 -0.85 -11.24
N ILE A 67 -3.64 -0.76 -10.78
CA ILE A 67 -4.75 -0.27 -11.60
C ILE A 67 -4.50 1.17 -12.05
N CYS A 68 -4.09 2.06 -11.14
CA CYS A 68 -3.78 3.45 -11.49
C CYS A 68 -2.65 3.54 -12.53
N ARG A 69 -1.59 2.74 -12.40
CA ARG A 69 -0.47 2.70 -13.37
C ARG A 69 -0.93 2.22 -14.74
N SER A 70 -1.73 1.16 -14.78
CA SER A 70 -2.34 0.64 -16.01
C SER A 70 -3.21 1.68 -16.72
N LEU A 71 -4.04 2.41 -15.97
CA LEU A 71 -4.85 3.51 -16.51
C LEU A 71 -3.98 4.65 -17.07
N LEU A 72 -2.92 5.04 -16.36
CA LEU A 72 -1.99 6.08 -16.81
C LEU A 72 -1.25 5.71 -18.09
N ARG A 73 -0.90 4.42 -18.25
CA ARG A 73 -0.24 3.90 -19.44
C ARG A 73 -1.21 3.58 -20.58
N ASN A 74 -2.52 3.70 -20.35
CA ASN A 74 -3.57 3.29 -21.27
C ASN A 74 -3.45 1.80 -21.67
N THR A 75 -3.10 0.96 -20.70
CA THR A 75 -3.00 -0.50 -20.82
C THR A 75 -4.06 -1.12 -19.93
N SER A 76 -5.27 -1.27 -20.45
CA SER A 76 -6.41 -1.93 -19.78
C SER A 76 -6.85 -3.17 -20.54
#